data_AF-A0A7U4E6U5-F1
#
_entry.id   AF-A0A7U4E6U5-F1
#
_cell.length_a   1.000
_cell.length_b   1.000
_cell.length_c   1.000
_cell.angle_alpha   90.00
_cell.angle_beta   90.00
_cell.angle_gamma   90.00
#
_symmetry.space_group_name_H-M   'P 1'
#
loop_
_entity.id
_entity.type
_entity.pdbx_description
1 polymer ?
#
loop_
_entity_poly.entity_id
_entity_poly.type
_entity_poly.pdbx_seq_one_letter_code
_entity_poly.pdbx_strand_id
1 'polypeptide(L)'
;MKKSLILLSLIAVTVFLLYPREQPFGEFEINDVSKGHYFVDSVSTDRYDSHAHVEVSITGELDSAATISYASLPENYGGYTYELKKGAVNIFTHYDFYAGDKLWIKFEPKGSKKGKIRIKTQIH
;
A
#
# COMPACT_ATOMS: atom_id res chain seq x y z
N MET A 1 39.26 28.50 -10.95
CA MET A 1 37.81 28.50 -10.64
C MET A 1 37.01 27.39 -11.35
N LYS A 2 37.33 26.98 -12.60
CA LYS A 2 36.55 25.94 -13.32
C LYS A 2 36.64 24.52 -12.74
N LYS A 3 37.80 24.11 -12.18
CA LYS A 3 38.02 22.75 -11.64
C LYS A 3 37.16 22.44 -10.42
N SER A 4 36.94 23.42 -9.54
CA SER A 4 36.09 23.28 -8.36
C SER A 4 34.61 23.10 -8.72
N LEU A 5 34.16 23.73 -9.82
CA LEU A 5 32.79 23.58 -10.32
C LEU A 5 32.52 22.17 -10.86
N ILE A 6 33.50 21.60 -11.57
CA ILE A 6 33.43 20.23 -12.11
C ILE A 6 33.38 19.22 -10.95
N LEU A 7 34.22 19.39 -9.94
CA LEU A 7 34.23 18.52 -8.76
C LEU A 7 32.89 18.57 -8.00
N LEU A 8 32.31 19.76 -7.83
CA LEU A 8 30.99 19.94 -7.23
C LEU A 8 29.87 19.26 -8.04
N SER A 9 29.92 19.36 -9.38
CA SER A 9 28.95 18.69 -10.24
C SER A 9 29.04 17.16 -10.16
N LEU A 10 30.27 16.61 -10.10
CA LEU A 10 30.50 15.18 -9.92
C LEU A 10 29.94 14.70 -8.58
N ILE A 11 30.25 15.40 -7.49
CA ILE A 11 29.72 15.06 -6.16
C ILE A 11 28.19 15.10 -6.15
N ALA A 12 27.57 16.11 -6.76
CA ALA A 12 26.11 16.21 -6.84
C ALA A 12 25.49 15.04 -7.63
N VAL A 13 26.10 14.62 -8.74
CA VAL A 13 25.65 13.46 -9.52
C VAL A 13 25.81 12.18 -8.70
N THR A 14 26.94 11.99 -8.00
CA THR A 14 27.15 10.80 -7.18
C THR A 14 26.15 10.72 -6.03
N VAL A 15 25.87 11.84 -5.35
CA VAL A 15 24.86 11.91 -4.29
C VAL A 15 23.47 11.61 -4.84
N PHE A 16 23.12 12.14 -6.02
CA PHE A 16 21.83 11.86 -6.66
C PHE A 16 21.67 10.38 -7.06
N LEU A 17 22.75 9.74 -7.54
CA LEU A 17 22.74 8.32 -7.91
C LEU A 17 22.73 7.38 -6.69
N LEU A 18 23.34 7.79 -5.59
CA LEU A 18 23.40 7.02 -4.33
C LEU A 18 22.22 7.30 -3.40
N TYR A 19 21.40 8.32 -3.70
CA TYR A 19 20.21 8.59 -2.90
C TYR A 19 19.24 7.42 -3.04
N PRO A 20 18.91 6.71 -1.96
CA PRO A 20 17.96 5.61 -2.03
C PRO A 20 16.63 6.17 -2.52
N ARG A 21 16.19 5.72 -3.71
CA ARG A 21 14.82 5.96 -4.13
C ARG A 21 13.96 5.03 -3.29
N GLU A 22 13.25 5.59 -2.31
CA GLU A 22 12.20 4.84 -1.63
C GLU A 22 11.25 4.29 -2.70
N GLN A 23 10.96 3.00 -2.64
CA GLN A 23 9.92 2.44 -3.49
C GLN A 23 8.60 3.12 -3.14
N PRO A 24 7.84 3.55 -4.15
CA PRO A 24 6.58 4.23 -3.89
C PRO A 24 5.63 3.26 -3.18
N PHE A 25 4.81 3.78 -2.27
CA PHE A 25 3.86 2.99 -1.50
C PHE A 25 2.55 3.75 -1.30
N GLY A 26 1.43 3.04 -1.32
CA GLY A 26 0.14 3.55 -0.85
C GLY A 26 0.04 3.40 0.66
N GLU A 27 -0.49 4.40 1.36
CA GLU A 27 -0.80 4.31 2.78
C GLU A 27 -2.18 4.91 3.06
N PHE A 28 -3.03 4.14 3.75
CA PHE A 28 -4.38 4.52 4.12
C PHE A 28 -4.58 4.35 5.62
N GLU A 29 -5.05 5.41 6.28
CA GLU A 29 -5.43 5.36 7.68
C GLU A 29 -6.95 5.45 7.85
N ILE A 30 -7.51 4.45 8.53
CA ILE A 30 -8.92 4.40 8.92
C ILE A 30 -9.00 4.75 10.41
N ASN A 31 -9.37 5.99 10.71
CA ASN A 31 -9.55 6.47 12.09
C ASN A 31 -10.99 6.30 12.60
N ASP A 32 -11.99 6.21 11.71
CA ASP A 32 -13.38 5.89 12.05
C ASP A 32 -13.71 4.47 11.55
N VAL A 33 -13.40 3.47 12.37
CA VAL A 33 -13.63 2.05 12.05
C VAL A 33 -15.10 1.62 12.17
N SER A 34 -16.02 2.55 12.46
CA SER A 34 -17.46 2.26 12.57
C SER A 34 -18.19 2.23 11.24
N LYS A 35 -17.53 2.69 10.16
CA LYS A 35 -18.09 2.80 8.81
C LYS A 35 -17.25 2.00 7.82
N GLY A 36 -17.88 1.62 6.71
CA GLY A 36 -17.15 1.07 5.58
C GLY A 36 -16.31 2.15 4.89
N HIS A 37 -15.15 1.76 4.39
CA HIS A 37 -14.26 2.64 3.62
C HIS A 37 -13.86 1.95 2.33
N TYR A 38 -13.65 2.76 1.29
CA TYR A 38 -13.17 2.29 0.01
C TYR A 38 -12.06 3.23 -0.47
N PHE A 39 -10.94 2.64 -0.88
CA PHE A 39 -9.75 3.34 -1.32
C PHE A 39 -9.30 2.78 -2.66
N VAL A 40 -8.70 3.64 -3.46
CA VAL A 40 -7.99 3.25 -4.69
C VAL A 40 -6.55 3.72 -4.55
N ASP A 41 -5.61 2.81 -4.70
CA ASP A 41 -4.19 3.11 -4.61
C ASP A 41 -3.76 4.06 -5.73
N SER A 42 -3.12 5.16 -5.35
CA SER A 42 -2.60 6.16 -6.27
C SER A 42 -1.19 5.82 -6.76
N VAL A 43 -0.48 4.90 -6.10
CA VAL A 43 0.85 4.41 -6.51
C VAL A 43 0.77 3.39 -7.64
N SER A 44 -0.44 2.99 -7.99
CA SER A 44 -0.75 2.15 -9.13
C SER A 44 -0.01 2.59 -10.40
N THR A 45 0.66 1.63 -11.03
CA THR A 45 1.49 1.88 -12.21
C THR A 45 0.64 1.83 -13.47
N ASP A 46 0.83 2.77 -14.40
CA ASP A 46 0.28 2.71 -15.78
C ASP A 46 0.85 1.54 -16.61
N ARG A 47 1.66 0.67 -16.00
CA ARG A 47 2.28 -0.49 -16.62
C ARG A 47 1.59 -1.75 -16.13
N TYR A 48 0.95 -2.44 -17.06
CA TYR A 48 0.53 -3.82 -16.90
C TYR A 48 1.78 -4.71 -16.87
N ASP A 49 2.11 -5.27 -15.72
CA ASP A 49 3.16 -6.28 -15.57
C ASP A 49 2.57 -7.50 -14.85
N SER A 50 2.37 -8.60 -15.58
CA SER A 50 1.82 -9.84 -15.02
C SER A 50 2.71 -10.50 -13.97
N HIS A 51 3.96 -10.06 -13.83
CA HIS A 51 4.88 -10.50 -12.79
C HIS A 51 4.91 -9.55 -11.59
N ALA A 52 4.19 -8.43 -11.65
CA ALA A 52 4.13 -7.51 -10.53
C ALA A 52 3.35 -8.14 -9.37
N HIS A 53 3.87 -7.93 -8.17
CA HIS A 53 3.22 -8.38 -6.94
C HIS A 53 2.95 -7.20 -6.02
N VAL A 54 1.85 -7.30 -5.28
CA VAL A 54 1.47 -6.29 -4.29
C VAL A 54 1.73 -6.84 -2.90
N GLU A 55 2.64 -6.22 -2.16
CA GLU A 55 2.76 -6.44 -0.73
C GLU A 55 1.72 -5.57 0.00
N VAL A 56 0.98 -6.19 0.92
CA VAL A 56 -0.03 -5.52 1.74
C VAL A 56 0.28 -5.75 3.20
N SER A 57 0.39 -4.66 3.95
CA SER A 57 0.56 -4.64 5.40
C SER A 57 -0.66 -3.97 6.05
N ILE A 58 -1.37 -4.71 6.89
CA ILE A 58 -2.53 -4.21 7.64
C ILE A 58 -2.17 -4.26 9.12
N THR A 59 -2.12 -3.09 9.76
CA THR A 59 -1.77 -2.96 11.18
C THR A 59 -2.78 -2.10 11.92
N GLY A 60 -2.87 -2.27 13.23
CA GLY A 60 -3.67 -1.40 14.08
C GLY A 60 -4.37 -2.14 15.20
N GLU A 61 -5.50 -1.61 15.64
CA GLU A 61 -6.30 -2.18 16.72
C GLU A 61 -7.79 -1.96 16.47
N LEU A 62 -8.61 -2.96 16.77
CA LEU A 62 -10.06 -2.91 16.66
C LEU A 62 -10.73 -3.38 17.95
N ASP A 63 -11.83 -2.73 18.32
CA ASP A 63 -12.68 -3.14 19.46
C ASP A 63 -13.58 -4.36 19.17
N SER A 64 -13.74 -4.71 17.90
CA SER A 64 -14.48 -5.88 17.41
C SER A 64 -13.91 -6.35 16.05
N ALA A 65 -14.58 -7.27 15.38
CA ALA A 65 -14.16 -7.76 14.07
C ALA A 65 -14.43 -6.75 12.93
N ALA A 66 -13.69 -6.90 11.84
CA ALA A 66 -13.88 -6.22 10.57
C ALA A 66 -13.40 -7.12 9.42
N THR A 67 -13.67 -6.73 8.18
CA THR A 67 -13.09 -7.38 7.00
C THR A 67 -12.37 -6.35 6.15
N ILE A 68 -11.23 -6.75 5.58
CA ILE A 68 -10.55 -6.01 4.53
C ILE A 68 -10.49 -6.87 3.29
N SER A 69 -10.93 -6.32 2.17
CA SER A 69 -10.82 -6.92 0.85
C SER A 69 -9.99 -6.03 -0.05
N TYR A 70 -9.20 -6.62 -0.93
CA TYR A 70 -8.46 -5.87 -1.95
C TYR A 70 -8.25 -6.72 -3.19
N ALA A 71 -8.21 -6.07 -4.35
CA ALA A 71 -7.89 -6.68 -5.63
C ALA A 71 -7.40 -5.63 -6.62
N SER A 72 -6.90 -6.09 -7.76
CA SER A 72 -6.60 -5.23 -8.91
C SER A 72 -7.88 -4.80 -9.64
N LEU A 73 -7.88 -3.59 -10.19
CA LEU A 73 -8.88 -3.03 -11.10
C LEU A 73 -8.48 -3.30 -12.55
N PRO A 74 -9.43 -3.61 -13.46
CA PRO A 74 -10.87 -3.77 -13.21
C PRO A 74 -11.17 -4.98 -12.30
N GLU A 75 -12.25 -4.92 -11.50
CA GLU A 75 -12.64 -5.88 -10.43
C GLU A 75 -12.90 -7.34 -10.89
N ASN A 76 -12.53 -7.65 -12.13
CA ASN A 76 -12.65 -8.95 -12.77
C ASN A 76 -11.51 -9.89 -12.38
N TYR A 77 -10.45 -9.36 -11.76
CA TYR A 77 -9.31 -10.11 -11.26
C TYR A 77 -9.56 -10.52 -9.80
N GLY A 78 -9.26 -11.79 -9.46
CA GLY A 78 -9.52 -12.35 -8.14
C GLY A 78 -8.87 -11.52 -7.02
N GLY A 79 -9.60 -11.28 -5.94
CA GLY A 79 -9.11 -10.53 -4.78
C GLY A 79 -8.91 -11.41 -3.55
N TYR A 80 -8.24 -10.84 -2.55
CA TYR A 80 -8.20 -11.44 -1.21
C TYR A 80 -9.15 -10.73 -0.27
N THR A 81 -9.67 -11.48 0.69
CA THR A 81 -10.45 -10.94 1.81
C THR A 81 -9.91 -11.54 3.09
N TYR A 82 -9.62 -10.68 4.06
CA TYR A 82 -9.14 -11.03 5.38
C TYR A 82 -10.16 -10.62 6.42
N GLU A 83 -10.48 -11.53 7.33
CA GLU A 83 -11.18 -11.22 8.55
C GLU A 83 -10.19 -10.71 9.60
N LEU A 84 -10.40 -9.48 10.06
CA LEU A 84 -9.65 -8.87 11.14
C LEU A 84 -10.35 -9.19 12.45
N LYS A 85 -9.65 -9.91 13.33
CA LYS A 85 -10.17 -10.23 14.67
C LYS A 85 -10.07 -9.00 15.59
N LYS A 86 -10.88 -9.01 16.64
CA LYS A 86 -10.80 -8.04 17.74
C LYS A 86 -9.39 -8.00 18.35
N GLY A 87 -8.92 -6.80 18.69
CA GLY A 87 -7.63 -6.54 19.32
C GLY A 87 -6.60 -6.04 18.32
N ALA A 88 -5.33 -6.30 18.61
CA ALA A 88 -4.22 -5.91 17.75
C ALA A 88 -4.26 -6.69 16.42
N VAL A 89 -4.17 -5.95 15.32
CA VAL A 89 -4.10 -6.47 13.95
C VAL A 89 -2.67 -6.28 13.46
N ASN A 90 -2.09 -7.35 12.92
CA ASN A 90 -0.77 -7.32 12.29
C ASN A 90 -0.73 -8.40 11.20
N ILE A 91 -1.10 -8.04 9.98
CA ILE A 91 -1.17 -8.95 8.83
C ILE A 91 -0.19 -8.44 7.78
N PHE A 92 0.67 -9.34 7.32
CA PHE A 92 1.54 -9.13 6.16
C PHE A 92 1.24 -10.20 5.14
N THR A 93 1.02 -9.79 3.90
CA THR A 93 0.65 -10.70 2.83
C THR A 93 1.08 -10.13 1.48
N HIS A 94 1.02 -10.98 0.46
CA HIS A 94 1.43 -10.69 -0.90
C HIS A 94 0.35 -11.16 -1.86
N TYR A 95 0.15 -10.42 -2.95
CA TYR A 95 -0.73 -10.76 -4.04
C TYR A 95 0.09 -10.84 -5.32
N ASP A 96 0.34 -12.08 -5.75
CA ASP A 96 1.34 -12.43 -6.76
C ASP A 96 0.91 -12.16 -8.22
N PHE A 97 -0.27 -11.54 -8.43
CA PHE A 97 -0.83 -11.35 -9.78
C PHE A 97 -1.49 -9.98 -9.95
N TYR A 98 -0.69 -8.91 -9.89
CA TYR A 98 -1.15 -7.56 -10.20
C TYR A 98 -1.29 -7.34 -11.72
N ALA A 99 -2.42 -7.77 -12.27
CA ALA A 99 -2.74 -7.63 -13.69
C ALA A 99 -3.64 -6.41 -13.98
N GLY A 100 -3.65 -5.41 -13.10
CA GLY A 100 -4.55 -4.27 -13.21
C GLY A 100 -3.86 -2.93 -13.26
N ASP A 101 -4.62 -1.90 -13.62
CA ASP A 101 -4.12 -0.54 -13.66
C ASP A 101 -4.11 0.10 -12.28
N LYS A 102 -4.95 -0.39 -11.36
CA LYS A 102 -5.06 0.12 -9.99
C LYS A 102 -5.33 -0.96 -8.96
N LEU A 103 -4.99 -0.73 -7.70
CA LEU A 103 -5.45 -1.55 -6.59
C LEU A 103 -6.65 -0.86 -5.90
N TRP A 104 -7.72 -1.59 -5.65
CA TRP A 104 -8.78 -1.13 -4.75
C TRP A 104 -8.70 -1.86 -3.40
N ILE A 105 -9.09 -1.17 -2.34
CA ILE A 105 -9.11 -1.68 -0.98
C ILE A 105 -10.43 -1.30 -0.34
N LYS A 106 -11.13 -2.26 0.24
CA LYS A 106 -12.40 -2.06 0.94
C LYS A 106 -12.28 -2.53 2.37
N PHE A 107 -12.66 -1.68 3.31
CA PHE A 107 -12.84 -2.02 4.71
C PHE A 107 -14.33 -2.09 5.02
N GLU A 108 -14.77 -3.14 5.70
CA GLU A 108 -16.14 -3.26 6.21
C GLU A 108 -16.12 -3.59 7.72
N PRO A 109 -16.77 -2.77 8.56
CA PRO A 109 -16.91 -3.09 9.97
C PRO A 109 -17.83 -4.29 10.17
N LYS A 110 -17.44 -5.25 11.00
CA LYS A 110 -18.29 -6.34 11.48
C LYS A 110 -18.60 -6.13 12.96
N GLY A 111 -19.16 -4.95 13.25
CA GLY A 111 -19.50 -4.50 14.59
C GLY A 111 -18.41 -3.69 15.30
N SER A 112 -17.25 -3.44 14.66
CA SER A 112 -16.25 -2.53 15.22
C SER A 112 -16.78 -1.09 15.23
N LYS A 113 -16.48 -0.36 16.31
CA LYS A 113 -16.89 1.04 16.53
C LYS A 113 -15.73 1.92 16.98
N LYS A 114 -14.66 1.33 17.51
CA LYS A 114 -13.48 2.03 18.02
C LYS A 114 -12.23 1.28 17.58
N GLY A 115 -11.19 2.05 17.30
CA GLY A 115 -9.93 1.50 16.82
C GLY A 115 -9.32 2.39 15.75
N LYS A 116 -8.20 1.93 15.23
CA LYS A 116 -7.49 2.55 14.11
C LYS A 116 -6.84 1.45 13.30
N ILE A 117 -7.00 1.52 11.99
CA ILE A 117 -6.32 0.62 11.05
C ILE A 117 -5.46 1.44 10.10
N ARG A 118 -4.27 0.92 9.80
CA ARG A 118 -3.38 1.40 8.77
C ARG A 118 -3.16 0.29 7.76
N ILE A 119 -3.30 0.63 6.49
CA ILE A 119 -3.10 -0.27 5.36
C ILE A 119 -2.00 0.33 4.51
N LYS A 120 -0.92 -0.41 4.29
CA LYS A 120 0.19 -0.02 3.43
C LYS A 120 0.29 -1.00 2.27
N THR A 121 0.49 -0.48 1.08
CA THR A 121 0.59 -1.25 -0.17
C THR A 121 1.86 -0.88 -0.92
N GLN A 122 2.57 -1.87 -1.45
CA GLN A 122 3.78 -1.67 -2.26
C GLN A 122 3.69 -2.57 -3.49
N ILE A 123 3.92 -2.00 -4.67
CA ILE A 123 3.88 -2.71 -5.94
C ILE A 123 5.34 -2.90 -6.40
N HIS A 124 5.70 -4.14 -6.69
CA HIS A 124 7.05 -4.55 -7.12
C HIS A 124 7.04 -5.10 -8.53
#